data_AF-A0A6J0NUS3-F1
#
_entry.id   AF-A0A6J0NUS3-F1
#
_cell.length_a   1.000
_cell.length_b   1.000
_cell.length_c   1.000
_cell.angle_alpha   90.00
_cell.angle_beta   90.00
_cell.angle_gamma   90.00
#
_symmetry.space_group_name_H-M   'P 1'
#
loop_
_entity.id
_entity.type
_entity.pdbx_description
1 polymer ?
#
loop_
_entity_poly.entity_id
_entity_poly.type
_entity_poly.pdbx_seq_one_letter_code
_entity_poly.pdbx_strand_id
1 'polypeptide(L)'
;MTEIFDMSPELGRYLQEADVRKWSRSLFPGSRYDIRTTNPAESINSLLRIPREYPVIPLLDSIREFMTRWFYELHLLSSKHLDPLTVKVEKKIDRRIVKAKGFQVYKIDNFRSLVKGDIYECHVDLENRTCTCGKYDIGKIPCRHAIPAIYSRGREVHSFTDILYTTATWRTAYSESINPIAVPQSEWNVPAEVDLAKVLPPESRKNAGPPVKRSIASQALIDL
;
A
#
# COMPACT_ATOMS: atom_id res chain seq x y z
N MET A 1 9.54 16.76 -17.87
CA MET A 1 10.87 16.21 -18.22
C MET A 1 11.83 17.34 -18.52
N THR A 2 11.50 18.25 -19.44
CA THR A 2 12.24 19.50 -19.70
C THR A 2 12.60 20.26 -18.42
N GLU A 3 11.62 20.60 -17.56
CA GLU A 3 11.89 21.30 -16.29
C GLU A 3 12.86 20.56 -15.36
N ILE A 4 12.86 19.21 -15.37
CA ILE A 4 13.78 18.41 -14.54
C ILE A 4 15.20 18.43 -15.12
N PHE A 5 15.31 18.38 -16.46
CA PHE A 5 16.58 18.54 -17.16
C PHE A 5 17.19 19.92 -16.93
N ASP A 6 16.35 20.96 -16.89
CA ASP A 6 16.77 22.34 -16.61
C ASP A 6 17.28 22.49 -15.17
N MET A 7 16.71 21.76 -14.21
CA MET A 7 17.18 21.73 -12.82
C MET A 7 18.47 20.91 -12.63
N SER A 8 18.55 19.73 -13.26
CA SER A 8 19.73 18.87 -13.23
C SER A 8 19.74 17.94 -14.45
N PRO A 9 20.69 18.15 -15.39
CA PRO A 9 20.85 17.30 -16.55
C PRO A 9 21.22 15.84 -16.20
N GLU A 10 21.94 15.61 -15.10
CA GLU A 10 22.20 14.24 -14.63
C GLU A 10 20.92 13.56 -14.14
N LEU A 11 20.11 14.25 -13.33
CA LEU A 11 18.85 13.72 -12.84
C LEU A 11 17.86 13.45 -13.98
N GLY A 12 17.79 14.36 -14.96
CA GLY A 12 16.96 14.19 -16.15
C GLY A 12 17.33 12.92 -16.93
N ARG A 13 18.62 12.70 -17.20
CA ARG A 13 19.11 11.47 -17.87
C ARG A 13 18.79 10.22 -17.05
N TYR A 14 19.10 10.22 -15.76
CA TYR A 14 18.80 9.09 -14.87
C TYR A 14 17.31 8.70 -14.90
N LEU A 15 16.41 9.68 -14.81
CA LEU A 15 14.97 9.42 -14.84
C LEU A 15 14.49 8.94 -16.21
N GLN A 16 15.10 9.42 -17.30
CA GLN A 16 14.80 8.95 -18.64
C GLN A 16 15.20 7.47 -18.82
N GLU A 17 16.41 7.11 -18.40
CA GLU A 17 16.93 5.74 -18.42
C GLU A 17 16.16 4.80 -17.50
N ALA A 18 15.73 5.28 -16.33
CA ALA A 18 14.97 4.49 -15.37
C ALA A 18 13.59 4.05 -15.88
N ASP A 19 13.12 4.58 -17.03
CA ASP A 19 11.79 4.47 -17.60
C ASP A 19 10.73 5.26 -16.81
N VAL A 20 10.09 6.20 -17.51
CA VAL A 20 9.03 7.07 -17.00
C VAL A 20 7.90 6.30 -16.31
N ARG A 21 7.60 5.08 -16.75
CA ARG A 21 6.54 4.24 -16.18
C ARG A 21 6.82 3.81 -14.74
N LYS A 22 8.09 3.84 -14.31
CA LYS A 22 8.49 3.43 -12.95
C LYS A 22 8.30 4.54 -11.92
N TRP A 23 8.54 5.80 -12.31
CA TRP A 23 8.49 6.94 -11.39
C TRP A 23 7.31 7.89 -11.63
N SER A 24 6.80 7.99 -12.87
CA SER A 24 5.60 8.77 -13.16
C SER A 24 4.36 8.02 -12.74
N ARG A 25 3.53 8.69 -11.93
CA ARG A 25 2.27 8.14 -11.44
C ARG A 25 1.21 8.03 -12.54
N SER A 26 1.20 8.97 -13.49
CA SER A 26 0.22 9.00 -14.59
C SER A 26 0.51 7.98 -15.68
N LEU A 27 1.77 7.55 -15.80
CA LEU A 27 2.22 6.58 -16.82
C LEU A 27 2.48 5.19 -16.23
N PHE A 28 2.15 4.96 -14.96
CA PHE A 28 2.28 3.65 -14.36
C PHE A 28 1.25 2.68 -14.96
N PRO A 29 1.66 1.53 -15.51
CA PRO A 29 0.78 0.65 -16.27
C PRO A 29 -0.21 -0.14 -15.40
N GLY A 30 0.06 -0.26 -14.09
CA GLY A 30 -0.78 -1.02 -13.16
C GLY A 30 -1.79 -0.16 -12.38
N SER A 31 -2.56 -0.81 -11.52
CA SER A 31 -3.44 -0.11 -10.58
C SER A 31 -2.69 0.25 -9.30
N ARG A 32 -2.64 1.56 -8.96
CA ARG A 32 -2.08 2.02 -7.66
C ARG A 32 -3.13 2.15 -6.56
N TYR A 33 -4.39 1.76 -6.81
CA TYR A 33 -5.45 1.69 -5.80
C TYR A 33 -5.60 2.96 -4.93
N ASP A 34 -5.39 4.13 -5.55
CA ASP A 34 -5.40 5.44 -4.90
C ASP A 34 -4.33 5.64 -3.80
N ILE A 35 -3.29 4.81 -3.75
CA ILE A 35 -2.16 4.96 -2.83
C ILE A 35 -1.27 6.10 -3.35
N ARG A 36 -1.44 7.27 -2.74
CA ARG A 36 -0.77 8.52 -3.16
C ARG A 36 0.46 8.89 -2.38
N THR A 37 0.69 8.25 -1.25
CA THR A 37 1.70 8.67 -0.28
C THR A 37 2.77 7.62 -0.08
N THR A 38 3.90 8.08 0.46
CA THR A 38 5.02 7.27 0.96
C THR A 38 4.76 6.68 2.34
N ASN A 39 3.56 6.84 2.90
CA ASN A 39 3.21 6.38 4.25
C ASN A 39 3.61 4.92 4.55
N PRO A 40 3.44 3.93 3.63
CA PRO A 40 3.90 2.57 3.89
C PRO A 40 5.42 2.51 4.09
N ALA A 41 6.19 3.21 3.25
CA ALA A 41 7.64 3.27 3.37
C ALA A 41 8.06 4.02 4.63
N GLU A 42 7.41 5.14 4.98
CA GLU A 42 7.68 5.90 6.20
C GLU A 42 7.37 5.11 7.47
N SER A 43 6.29 4.32 7.46
CA SER A 43 5.90 3.47 8.59
C SER A 43 6.93 2.36 8.81
N ILE A 44 7.40 1.72 7.73
CA ILE A 44 8.49 0.74 7.79
C ILE A 44 9.81 1.40 8.22
N ASN A 45 10.12 2.60 7.71
CA ASN A 45 11.31 3.35 8.11
C ASN A 45 11.29 3.69 9.61
N SER A 46 10.13 4.10 10.13
CA SER A 46 9.93 4.39 11.54
C SER A 46 10.10 3.14 12.40
N LEU A 47 9.49 2.02 12.00
CA LEU A 47 9.64 0.74 12.67
C LEU A 47 11.10 0.28 12.73
N LEU A 48 11.83 0.47 11.64
CA LEU A 48 13.22 0.04 11.50
C LEU A 48 14.23 1.09 11.99
N ARG A 49 13.78 2.17 12.66
CA ARG A 49 14.67 3.26 13.10
C ARG A 49 15.83 2.79 13.96
N ILE A 50 15.56 1.92 14.93
CA ILE A 50 16.58 1.34 15.83
C ILE A 50 17.23 0.11 15.17
N PRO A 51 16.46 -0.87 14.62
CA PRO A 51 17.06 -2.05 13.97
C PRO A 51 18.09 -1.76 12.89
N ARG A 52 17.96 -0.65 12.14
CA ARG A 52 18.93 -0.26 11.10
C ARG A 52 20.31 0.09 11.62
N GLU A 53 20.45 0.32 12.92
CA GLU A 53 21.75 0.55 13.56
C GLU A 53 22.43 -0.76 13.97
N TYR A 54 21.76 -1.91 13.84
CA TYR A 54 22.31 -3.22 14.16
C TYR A 54 23.22 -3.78 13.05
N PRO A 55 24.13 -4.71 13.39
CA PRO A 55 24.78 -5.56 12.39
C PRO A 55 23.74 -6.33 11.54
N VAL A 56 24.18 -6.85 10.40
CA VAL A 56 23.28 -7.45 9.40
C VAL A 56 22.41 -8.57 9.99
N ILE A 57 22.98 -9.47 10.81
CA ILE A 57 22.22 -10.59 11.37
C ILE A 57 21.11 -10.11 12.32
N PRO A 58 21.37 -9.32 13.39
CA PRO A 58 20.30 -8.84 14.26
C PRO A 58 19.28 -7.91 13.58
N LEU A 59 19.68 -7.18 12.52
CA LEU A 59 18.73 -6.43 11.69
C LEU A 59 17.75 -7.38 10.97
N LEU A 60 18.25 -8.43 10.34
CA LEU A 60 17.41 -9.41 9.65
C LEU A 60 16.50 -10.16 10.63
N ASP A 61 16.99 -10.50 11.82
CA ASP A 61 16.18 -11.10 12.88
C ASP A 61 15.06 -10.15 13.35
N SER A 62 15.37 -8.87 13.54
CA SER A 62 14.35 -7.87 13.90
C SER A 62 13.27 -7.76 12.82
N ILE A 63 13.66 -7.73 11.54
CA ILE A 63 12.71 -7.70 10.42
C ILE A 63 11.84 -8.96 10.43
N ARG A 64 12.44 -10.14 10.58
CA ARG A 64 11.74 -11.41 10.66
C ARG A 64 10.71 -11.40 11.78
N GLU A 65 11.08 -10.99 12.98
CA GLU A 65 10.18 -10.90 14.14
C GLU A 65 8.98 -9.98 13.89
N PHE A 66 9.20 -8.79 13.32
CA PHE A 66 8.11 -7.89 12.97
C PHE A 66 7.15 -8.50 11.95
N MET A 67 7.71 -9.12 10.90
CA MET A 67 6.92 -9.73 9.84
C MET A 67 6.12 -10.93 10.36
N THR A 68 6.73 -11.81 11.17
CA THR A 68 6.04 -12.93 11.82
C THR A 68 4.86 -12.44 12.65
N ARG A 69 5.06 -11.43 13.51
CA ARG A 69 3.99 -10.87 14.34
C ARG A 69 2.87 -10.27 13.48
N TRP A 70 3.22 -9.44 12.50
CA TRP A 70 2.22 -8.81 11.63
C TRP A 70 1.42 -9.81 10.80
N PHE A 71 2.08 -10.82 10.23
CA PHE A 71 1.38 -11.87 9.48
C PHE A 71 0.39 -12.61 10.37
N TYR A 72 0.80 -12.97 11.59
CA TYR A 72 -0.09 -13.62 12.54
C TYR A 72 -1.27 -12.74 12.97
N GLU A 73 -1.03 -11.46 13.29
CA GLU A 73 -2.08 -10.51 13.64
C GLU A 73 -3.09 -10.32 12.50
N LEU A 74 -2.60 -10.15 11.27
CA LEU A 74 -3.45 -9.95 10.09
C LEU A 74 -4.20 -11.23 9.71
N HIS A 75 -3.57 -12.39 9.85
CA HIS A 75 -4.22 -13.69 9.72
C HIS A 75 -5.40 -13.79 10.69
N LEU A 76 -5.18 -13.54 11.98
CA LEU A 76 -6.20 -13.62 13.02
C LEU A 76 -7.34 -12.61 12.81
N LEU A 77 -7.03 -11.39 12.36
CA LEU A 77 -8.03 -10.39 12.04
C LEU A 77 -8.88 -10.84 10.83
N SER A 78 -8.24 -11.33 9.77
CA SER A 78 -8.93 -11.76 8.55
C SER A 78 -9.79 -13.01 8.75
N SER A 79 -9.38 -13.94 9.62
CA SER A 79 -10.11 -15.16 9.90
C SER A 79 -11.40 -14.91 10.68
N LYS A 80 -11.38 -13.93 11.59
CA LYS A 80 -12.55 -13.50 12.38
C LYS A 80 -13.47 -12.54 11.63
N HIS A 81 -12.99 -11.91 10.57
CA HIS A 81 -13.76 -10.93 9.80
C HIS A 81 -14.82 -11.63 8.93
N LEU A 82 -16.08 -11.23 9.04
CA LEU A 82 -17.22 -11.92 8.42
C LEU A 82 -17.69 -11.26 7.12
N ASP A 83 -17.49 -9.95 6.97
CA ASP A 83 -17.96 -9.23 5.79
C ASP A 83 -17.17 -9.63 4.53
N PRO A 84 -17.77 -9.52 3.33
CA PRO A 84 -17.14 -9.99 2.09
C PRO A 84 -15.92 -9.16 1.67
N LEU A 85 -15.81 -7.90 2.10
CA LEU A 85 -14.67 -7.03 1.81
C LEU A 85 -13.89 -6.69 3.08
N THR A 86 -12.64 -6.26 2.92
CA THR A 86 -11.80 -5.80 4.04
C THR A 86 -12.48 -4.69 4.84
N VAL A 87 -12.24 -4.68 6.16
CA VAL A 87 -12.82 -3.71 7.13
C VAL A 87 -12.76 -2.25 6.64
N LYS A 88 -11.64 -1.85 6.03
CA LYS A 88 -11.46 -0.47 5.56
C LYS A 88 -12.36 -0.15 4.35
N VAL A 89 -12.59 -1.13 3.50
CA VAL A 89 -13.42 -0.98 2.30
C VAL A 89 -14.89 -1.00 2.64
N GLU A 90 -15.32 -1.88 3.55
CA GLU A 90 -16.69 -1.88 4.10
C GLU A 90 -17.07 -0.49 4.63
N LYS A 91 -16.26 0.04 5.57
CA LYS A 91 -16.43 1.40 6.12
C LYS A 91 -16.42 2.49 5.03
N LYS A 92 -15.68 2.28 3.95
CA LYS A 92 -15.60 3.25 2.83
C LYS A 92 -16.86 3.18 1.97
N ILE A 93 -17.42 2.00 1.75
CA ILE A 93 -18.70 1.79 1.06
C ILE A 93 -19.83 2.40 1.89
N ASP A 94 -19.92 2.11 3.19
CA ASP A 94 -20.96 2.68 4.07
C ASP A 94 -21.02 4.21 4.00
N ARG A 95 -19.85 4.86 4.12
CA ARG A 95 -19.74 6.32 3.99
C ARG A 95 -20.17 6.83 2.62
N ARG A 96 -19.93 6.05 1.56
CA ARG A 96 -20.32 6.41 0.19
C ARG A 96 -21.81 6.17 -0.06
N ILE A 97 -22.41 5.14 0.55
CA ILE A 97 -23.86 4.90 0.54
C ILE A 97 -24.60 6.09 1.13
N VAL A 98 -24.15 6.60 2.29
CA VAL A 98 -24.74 7.80 2.89
C VAL A 98 -24.64 9.01 1.95
N LYS A 99 -23.50 9.19 1.28
CA LYS A 99 -23.27 10.29 0.32
C LYS A 99 -23.97 10.10 -1.04
N ALA A 100 -24.50 8.92 -1.32
CA ALA A 100 -25.22 8.62 -2.55
C ALA A 100 -26.72 8.94 -2.46
N LYS A 101 -27.22 9.18 -1.24
CA LYS A 101 -28.64 9.50 -1.01
C LYS A 101 -29.04 10.75 -1.80
N GLY A 102 -30.20 10.68 -2.44
CA GLY A 102 -30.79 11.79 -3.21
C GLY A 102 -30.31 11.90 -4.66
N PHE A 103 -29.38 11.06 -5.12
CA PHE A 103 -28.99 11.04 -6.52
C PHE A 103 -30.06 10.38 -7.40
N GLN A 104 -30.30 10.99 -8.56
CA GLN A 104 -31.23 10.49 -9.57
C GLN A 104 -30.47 9.63 -10.57
N VAL A 105 -31.01 8.45 -10.90
CA VAL A 105 -30.37 7.50 -11.82
C VAL A 105 -31.21 7.34 -13.08
N TYR A 106 -30.61 7.65 -14.22
CA TYR A 106 -31.18 7.43 -15.54
C TYR A 106 -30.40 6.29 -16.19
N LYS A 107 -31.06 5.16 -16.44
CA LYS A 107 -30.45 4.00 -17.10
C LYS A 107 -30.31 4.30 -18.60
N ILE A 108 -29.10 4.20 -19.12
CA ILE A 108 -28.83 4.35 -20.56
C ILE A 108 -29.00 2.99 -21.24
N ASP A 109 -28.47 1.93 -20.61
CA ASP A 109 -28.65 0.54 -21.00
C ASP A 109 -28.49 -0.40 -19.79
N ASN A 110 -28.23 -1.69 -20.05
CA ASN A 110 -28.07 -2.72 -19.04
C ASN A 110 -26.94 -2.45 -18.03
N PHE A 111 -25.86 -1.77 -18.43
CA PHE A 111 -24.67 -1.55 -17.60
C PHE A 111 -24.35 -0.08 -17.34
N ARG A 112 -24.84 0.83 -18.20
CA ARG A 112 -24.51 2.25 -18.16
C ARG A 112 -25.65 3.11 -17.61
N SER A 113 -25.30 4.12 -16.84
CA SER A 113 -26.24 5.06 -16.25
C SER A 113 -25.68 6.47 -16.20
N LEU A 114 -26.57 7.45 -16.38
CA LEU A 114 -26.34 8.84 -16.03
C LEU A 114 -26.86 9.08 -14.61
N VAL A 115 -26.01 9.60 -13.73
CA VAL A 115 -26.34 9.90 -12.34
C VAL A 115 -26.31 11.41 -12.12
N LYS A 116 -27.44 11.98 -11.70
CA LYS A 116 -27.64 13.42 -11.46
C LYS A 116 -27.87 13.73 -9.98
N GLY A 117 -27.78 15.00 -9.60
CA GLY A 117 -27.99 15.47 -8.22
C GLY A 117 -26.72 15.61 -7.38
N ASP A 118 -25.55 15.50 -8.02
CA ASP A 118 -24.26 15.90 -7.44
C ASP A 118 -23.80 17.23 -8.05
N ILE A 119 -22.60 17.71 -7.68
CA ILE A 119 -21.96 18.90 -8.25
C ILE A 119 -21.92 18.86 -9.80
N TYR A 120 -21.75 17.67 -10.37
CA TYR A 120 -21.76 17.43 -11.81
C TYR A 120 -22.43 16.08 -12.10
N GLU A 121 -23.02 15.96 -13.29
CA GLU A 121 -23.60 14.70 -13.75
C GLU A 121 -22.48 13.69 -14.05
N CYS A 122 -22.69 12.43 -13.67
CA CYS A 122 -21.70 11.38 -13.85
C CYS A 122 -22.23 10.25 -14.72
N HIS A 123 -21.45 9.85 -15.72
CA HIS A 123 -21.67 8.60 -16.43
C HIS A 123 -20.97 7.48 -15.67
N VAL A 124 -21.74 6.44 -15.33
CA VAL A 124 -21.27 5.24 -14.66
C VAL A 124 -21.38 4.08 -15.63
N ASP A 125 -20.30 3.31 -15.76
CA ASP A 125 -20.28 2.04 -16.47
C ASP A 125 -19.97 0.93 -15.47
N LEU A 126 -20.95 0.06 -15.24
CA LEU A 126 -20.85 -1.02 -14.27
C LEU A 126 -20.15 -2.28 -14.81
N GLU A 127 -20.06 -2.42 -16.14
CA GLU A 127 -19.34 -3.52 -16.79
C GLU A 127 -17.84 -3.24 -16.75
N ASN A 128 -17.45 -2.04 -17.19
CA ASN A 128 -16.05 -1.59 -17.16
C ASN A 128 -15.60 -1.10 -15.77
N ARG A 129 -16.54 -0.99 -14.81
CA ARG A 129 -16.29 -0.50 -13.44
C ARG A 129 -15.67 0.90 -13.41
N THR A 130 -16.20 1.79 -14.24
CA THR A 130 -15.72 3.17 -14.40
C THR A 130 -16.79 4.19 -14.05
N CYS A 131 -16.34 5.42 -13.75
CA CYS A 131 -17.21 6.56 -13.55
C CYS A 131 -16.49 7.83 -13.98
N THR A 132 -17.18 8.77 -14.62
CA THR A 132 -16.56 10.04 -15.05
C THR A 132 -16.02 10.90 -13.90
N CYS A 133 -16.36 10.60 -12.64
CA CYS A 133 -15.69 11.21 -11.48
C CYS A 133 -14.27 10.66 -11.19
N GLY A 134 -13.82 9.64 -11.92
CA GLY A 134 -12.50 8.99 -11.84
C GLY A 134 -12.25 8.15 -10.58
N LYS A 135 -13.08 8.28 -9.55
CA LYS A 135 -12.87 7.61 -8.26
C LYS A 135 -13.08 6.10 -8.32
N TYR A 136 -13.95 5.62 -9.21
CA TYR A 136 -14.21 4.19 -9.37
C TYR A 136 -13.05 3.53 -10.14
N ASP A 137 -12.57 4.20 -11.18
CA ASP A 137 -11.47 3.81 -12.05
C ASP A 137 -10.17 3.63 -11.29
N ILE A 138 -9.82 4.62 -10.45
CA ILE A 138 -8.57 4.64 -9.68
C ILE A 138 -8.66 3.74 -8.45
N GLY A 139 -9.77 3.85 -7.73
CA GLY A 139 -9.94 3.20 -6.43
C GLY A 139 -10.46 1.77 -6.51
N LYS A 140 -10.97 1.34 -7.67
CA LYS A 140 -11.61 0.03 -7.93
C LYS A 140 -12.67 -0.38 -6.89
N ILE A 141 -13.28 0.62 -6.26
CA ILE A 141 -14.37 0.50 -5.28
C ILE A 141 -15.47 1.43 -5.78
N PRO A 142 -16.75 0.98 -5.86
CA PRO A 142 -17.87 1.79 -6.31
C PRO A 142 -17.88 3.17 -5.65
N CYS A 143 -17.86 4.22 -6.47
CA CYS A 143 -17.95 5.60 -5.99
C CYS A 143 -19.39 5.94 -5.55
N ARG A 144 -19.59 7.14 -4.97
CA ARG A 144 -20.93 7.59 -4.56
C ARG A 144 -21.95 7.64 -5.70
N HIS A 145 -21.49 7.74 -6.96
CA HIS A 145 -22.34 7.69 -8.16
C HIS A 145 -22.62 6.26 -8.62
N ALA A 146 -21.63 5.37 -8.50
CA ALA A 146 -21.79 3.98 -8.92
C ALA A 146 -22.76 3.22 -8.00
N ILE A 147 -22.76 3.51 -6.71
CA ILE A 147 -23.66 2.89 -5.72
C ILE A 147 -25.15 2.98 -6.09
N PRO A 148 -25.74 4.16 -6.37
CA PRO A 148 -27.14 4.23 -6.75
C PRO A 148 -27.38 3.63 -8.13
N ALA A 149 -26.42 3.70 -9.06
CA ALA A 149 -26.52 3.00 -10.34
C ALA A 149 -26.62 1.47 -10.17
N ILE A 150 -25.87 0.90 -9.21
CA ILE A 150 -25.92 -0.50 -8.81
C ILE A 150 -27.27 -0.83 -8.18
N TYR A 151 -27.69 -0.06 -7.17
CA TYR A 151 -28.97 -0.29 -6.48
C TYR A 151 -30.19 -0.16 -7.40
N SER A 152 -30.16 0.76 -8.38
CA SER A 152 -31.24 0.89 -9.36
C SER A 152 -31.50 -0.37 -10.17
N ARG A 153 -30.55 -1.31 -10.18
CA ARG A 153 -30.60 -2.61 -10.86
C ARG A 153 -30.81 -3.78 -9.91
N GLY A 154 -31.08 -3.54 -8.63
CA GLY A 154 -31.28 -4.58 -7.63
C GLY A 154 -30.04 -5.42 -7.36
N ARG A 155 -28.84 -4.90 -7.65
CA ARG A 155 -27.57 -5.60 -7.46
C ARG A 155 -26.89 -5.16 -6.16
N GLU A 156 -26.03 -6.02 -5.64
CA GLU A 156 -25.29 -5.78 -4.41
C GLU A 156 -23.94 -5.08 -4.70
N VAL A 157 -23.59 -4.10 -3.88
CA VAL A 157 -22.46 -3.17 -4.13
C VAL A 157 -21.11 -3.87 -4.00
N HIS A 158 -20.98 -4.82 -3.09
CA HIS A 158 -19.71 -5.49 -2.84
C HIS A 158 -19.24 -6.30 -4.04
N SER A 159 -20.16 -6.91 -4.80
CA SER A 159 -19.89 -7.61 -6.07
C SER A 159 -19.22 -6.77 -7.16
N PHE A 160 -19.25 -5.43 -7.02
CA PHE A 160 -18.63 -4.48 -7.94
C PHE A 160 -17.28 -3.94 -7.45
N THR A 161 -16.77 -4.46 -6.34
CA THR A 161 -15.45 -4.11 -5.84
C THR A 161 -14.38 -5.04 -6.42
N ASP A 162 -13.15 -4.55 -6.57
CA ASP A 162 -12.00 -5.35 -7.00
C ASP A 162 -11.76 -6.57 -6.09
N ILE A 163 -11.33 -7.68 -6.67
CA ILE A 163 -11.02 -8.93 -5.96
C ILE A 163 -9.94 -8.71 -4.89
N LEU A 164 -9.02 -7.77 -5.10
CA LEU A 164 -7.94 -7.48 -4.14
C LEU A 164 -8.45 -6.90 -2.81
N TYR A 165 -9.68 -6.41 -2.76
CA TYR A 165 -10.30 -5.91 -1.53
C TYR A 165 -11.16 -6.93 -0.81
N THR A 166 -11.31 -8.14 -1.33
CA THR A 166 -12.12 -9.17 -0.69
C THR A 166 -11.43 -9.73 0.54
N THR A 167 -12.24 -10.14 1.51
CA THR A 167 -11.78 -10.85 2.70
C THR A 167 -11.11 -12.18 2.34
N ALA A 168 -11.55 -12.84 1.27
CA ALA A 168 -10.92 -14.05 0.74
C ALA A 168 -9.46 -13.78 0.29
N THR A 169 -9.23 -12.73 -0.50
CA THR A 169 -7.87 -12.33 -0.89
C THR A 169 -7.04 -11.92 0.32
N TRP A 170 -7.64 -11.21 1.29
CA TRP A 170 -6.96 -10.85 2.53
C TRP A 170 -6.50 -12.09 3.31
N ARG A 171 -7.38 -13.09 3.50
CA ARG A 171 -7.02 -14.36 4.17
C ARG A 171 -5.90 -15.09 3.43
N THR A 172 -5.97 -15.14 2.10
CA THR A 172 -4.94 -15.79 1.28
C THR A 172 -3.60 -15.07 1.36
N ALA A 173 -3.60 -13.74 1.40
CA ALA A 173 -2.37 -12.94 1.47
C ALA A 173 -1.58 -13.16 2.77
N TYR A 174 -2.24 -13.60 3.85
CA TYR A 174 -1.62 -13.84 5.16
C TYR A 174 -1.93 -15.26 5.68
N SER A 175 -2.09 -16.24 4.79
CA SER A 175 -2.30 -17.64 5.19
C SER A 175 -1.00 -18.30 5.67
N GLU A 176 0.13 -17.89 5.08
CA GLU A 176 1.45 -18.44 5.38
C GLU A 176 2.05 -17.85 6.66
N SER A 177 2.86 -18.66 7.34
CA SER A 177 3.64 -18.23 8.51
C SER A 177 5.09 -17.93 8.14
N ILE A 178 5.68 -16.94 8.79
CA ILE A 178 7.11 -16.67 8.72
C ILE A 178 7.77 -17.38 9.89
N ASN A 179 8.41 -18.51 9.59
CA ASN A 179 9.01 -19.39 10.58
C ASN A 179 10.36 -18.85 11.08
N PRO A 180 10.69 -19.05 12.37
CA PRO A 180 12.03 -18.76 12.87
C PRO A 180 13.06 -19.70 12.22
N ILE A 181 14.32 -19.26 12.22
CA ILE A 181 15.44 -20.15 11.89
C ILE A 181 15.59 -21.12 13.07
N ALA A 182 15.19 -22.37 12.86
CA ALA A 182 15.13 -23.39 13.93
C ALA A 182 16.50 -23.99 14.27
N VAL A 183 17.49 -23.85 13.39
CA VAL A 183 18.85 -24.36 13.59
C VAL A 183 19.75 -23.28 14.21
N PRO A 184 20.44 -23.58 15.32
CA PRO A 184 21.49 -22.71 15.84
C PRO A 184 22.54 -22.40 14.76
N GLN A 185 23.16 -21.21 14.85
CA GLN A 185 24.18 -20.80 13.87
C GLN A 185 25.33 -21.81 13.74
N SER A 186 25.68 -22.51 14.83
CA SER A 186 26.69 -23.56 14.85
C SER A 186 26.35 -24.78 13.99
N GLU A 187 25.09 -24.96 13.64
CA GLU A 187 24.57 -26.11 12.88
C GLU A 187 24.17 -25.73 11.44
N TRP A 188 24.46 -24.50 11.00
CA TRP A 188 24.13 -24.07 9.65
C TRP A 188 25.00 -24.81 8.63
N ASN A 189 24.36 -25.46 7.66
CA ASN A 189 25.04 -25.99 6.49
C ASN A 189 25.27 -24.84 5.50
N VAL A 190 26.43 -24.20 5.60
CA VAL A 190 26.85 -23.11 4.71
C VAL A 190 27.49 -23.73 3.47
N PRO A 191 26.94 -23.53 2.26
CA PRO A 191 27.56 -24.00 1.03
C PRO A 191 28.98 -23.44 0.89
N ALA A 192 29.92 -24.26 0.42
CA ALA A 192 31.33 -23.86 0.27
C ALA A 192 31.50 -22.57 -0.55
N GLU A 193 30.63 -22.36 -1.54
CA GLU A 193 30.58 -21.14 -2.35
C GLU A 193 30.35 -19.87 -1.52
N VAL A 194 29.52 -19.96 -0.48
CA VAL A 194 29.20 -18.84 0.43
C VAL A 194 30.30 -18.66 1.45
N ASP A 195 30.84 -19.75 2.01
CA ASP A 195 31.92 -19.72 2.99
C ASP A 195 33.22 -19.12 2.39
N LEU A 196 33.48 -19.41 1.12
CA LEU A 196 34.63 -18.88 0.38
C LEU A 196 34.38 -17.47 -0.19
N ALA A 197 33.14 -16.96 -0.13
CA ALA A 197 32.81 -15.65 -0.69
C ALA A 197 33.40 -14.52 0.18
N LYS A 198 34.37 -13.80 -0.38
CA LYS A 198 34.84 -12.54 0.21
C LYS A 198 33.90 -11.40 -0.17
N VAL A 199 32.93 -11.12 0.70
CA VAL A 199 32.08 -9.93 0.57
C VAL A 199 32.86 -8.71 1.06
N LEU A 200 33.37 -7.91 0.13
CA LEU A 200 33.99 -6.63 0.46
C LEU A 200 32.91 -5.62 0.88
N PRO A 201 33.19 -4.72 1.83
CA PRO A 201 32.27 -3.63 2.12
C PRO A 201 32.05 -2.79 0.86
N PRO A 202 30.86 -2.17 0.69
CA PRO A 202 30.64 -1.21 -0.38
C PRO A 202 31.74 -0.16 -0.37
N GLU A 203 32.27 0.20 -1.55
CA GLU A 203 33.20 1.32 -1.69
C GLU A 203 32.50 2.60 -1.22
N SER A 204 32.76 3.00 0.02
CA SER A 204 32.24 4.24 0.57
C SER A 204 33.22 5.37 0.26
N ARG A 205 32.74 6.43 -0.37
CA ARG A 205 33.45 7.72 -0.34
C ARG A 205 33.48 8.17 1.11
N LYS A 206 34.67 8.47 1.66
CA LYS A 206 34.82 9.05 3.00
C LYS A 206 34.10 10.41 3.04
N ASN A 207 32.85 10.43 3.51
CA ASN A 207 32.18 11.68 3.85
C ASN A 207 32.54 12.04 5.31
N ALA A 208 32.60 13.35 5.60
CA ALA A 208 32.78 13.87 6.96
C ALA A 208 31.80 13.19 7.93
N GLY A 209 32.29 12.86 9.13
CA GLY A 209 31.64 11.94 10.06
C GLY A 209 30.18 12.27 10.40
N PRO A 210 29.47 11.33 11.05
CA PRO A 210 28.04 11.49 11.33
C PRO A 210 27.75 12.79 12.09
N PRO A 211 26.67 13.52 11.76
CA PRO A 211 26.24 14.64 12.59
C PRO A 211 25.91 14.13 14.00
N VAL A 212 26.50 14.78 15.01
CA VAL A 212 26.28 14.46 16.43
C VAL A 212 24.80 14.61 16.74
N LYS A 213 24.13 13.50 17.10
CA LYS A 213 22.73 13.54 17.57
C LYS A 213 22.69 14.30 18.91
N ARG A 214 21.91 15.39 18.99
CA ARG A 214 21.60 16.04 20.27
C ARG A 214 20.76 15.08 21.11
N SER A 215 21.27 14.64 22.26
CA SER A 215 20.45 13.95 23.26
C SER A 215 19.49 14.96 23.87
N ILE A 216 18.19 14.68 23.82
CA ILE A 216 17.22 15.38 24.67
C ILE A 216 17.46 14.86 26.09
N ALA A 217 17.94 15.73 26.98
CA ALA A 217 18.10 15.40 28.39
C ALA A 217 16.72 15.11 28.99
N SER A 218 16.55 13.91 29.56
CA SER A 218 15.46 13.61 30.46
C SER A 218 15.76 14.29 31.80
N GLN A 219 15.24 15.50 32.01
CA GLN A 219 15.21 16.08 33.36
C GLN A 219 14.11 15.33 34.14
N ALA A 220 14.56 14.53 35.10
CA ALA A 220 13.71 13.99 36.15
C ALA A 220 13.06 15.16 36.92
N LEU A 221 11.74 15.11 37.06
CA LEU A 221 11.02 15.84 38.09
C LEU A 221 10.79 14.86 39.24
N ILE A 222 11.65 14.94 40.25
CA ILE A 222 11.31 14.61 41.62
C ILE A 222 11.35 15.95 42.34
N ASP A 223 10.20 16.41 42.84
CA ASP A 223 10.04 16.90 44.22
C ASP A 223 8.59 17.39 44.44
N LEU A 224 7.91 16.69 45.36
CA LEU A 224 6.66 16.98 46.10
C LEU A 224 5.34 17.14 45.33
#